data_AF-A0A5J4UJ75-F1
#
_entry.id   AF-A0A5J4UJ75-F1
#
_cell.length_a   1.000
_cell.length_b   1.000
_cell.length_c   1.000
_cell.angle_alpha   90.00
_cell.angle_beta   90.00
_cell.angle_gamma   90.00
#
_symmetry.space_group_name_H-M   'P 1'
#
loop_
_entity.id
_entity.type
_entity.pdbx_description
1 polymer ?
#
loop_
_entity_poly.entity_id
_entity_poly.type
_entity_poly.pdbx_seq_one_letter_code
_entity_poly.pdbx_strand_id
1 'polypeptide(L)'
;MFELMGRQEKDIRNKVIEQLMLKPVANTRKVIREVTIWKMEQLLDYIVKLSVDRDNGSLTVTELRRVVITIFMVYSVLRLSELQRAMLNIIQIDQAIITICTNLLKGKRGRVEVTLKVVNNKAVCPITWFQAWNEKRKIKTTDKDLLWKNSENKRSLTPEECSKEVHIVISNAGVDKKFSVTTIRKVVISTMQNKDKTKIEIDRWSRHSEASDTV
;
A
#
# COMPACT_ATOMS: atom_id res chain seq x y z
N MET A 1 -25.78 -0.62 39.82
CA MET A 1 -26.28 0.57 39.08
C MET A 1 -27.59 0.30 38.30
N PHE A 2 -28.01 -0.96 38.07
CA PHE A 2 -29.29 -1.28 37.42
C PHE A 2 -30.32 -2.01 38.31
N GLU A 3 -30.19 -1.94 39.64
CA GLU A 3 -31.24 -2.37 40.58
C GLU A 3 -32.16 -1.21 41.03
N LEU A 4 -32.00 -0.01 40.48
CA LEU A 4 -32.64 1.22 40.96
C LEU A 4 -33.86 1.70 40.14
N MET A 5 -34.38 0.92 39.18
CA MET A 5 -35.44 1.42 38.26
C MET A 5 -36.68 0.53 38.10
N GLY A 6 -37.01 -0.30 39.10
CA GLY A 6 -38.36 -0.84 39.38
C GLY A 6 -39.41 -0.82 38.25
N ARG A 7 -39.16 -1.50 37.13
CA ARG A 7 -40.18 -1.74 36.08
C ARG A 7 -40.19 -3.21 35.69
N GLN A 8 -41.39 -3.76 35.52
CA GLN A 8 -41.58 -5.12 35.03
C GLN A 8 -41.05 -5.25 33.59
N GLU A 9 -40.33 -6.34 33.35
CA GLU A 9 -39.61 -6.73 32.13
C GLU A 9 -40.48 -6.81 30.85
N LYS A 10 -41.81 -6.66 30.98
CA LYS A 10 -42.80 -6.95 29.95
C LYS A 10 -43.12 -5.76 29.04
N ASP A 11 -42.76 -4.53 29.45
CA ASP A 11 -43.08 -3.29 28.70
C ASP A 11 -41.95 -2.76 27.82
N ILE A 12 -40.80 -3.43 27.77
CA ILE A 12 -39.66 -3.00 26.95
C ILE A 12 -39.55 -3.86 25.68
N ARG A 13 -40.66 -4.02 24.95
CA ARG A 13 -40.62 -4.49 23.56
C ARG A 13 -40.64 -3.31 22.60
N ASN A 14 -39.57 -2.52 22.65
CA ASN A 14 -39.29 -1.52 21.64
C ASN A 14 -38.39 -2.16 20.57
N LYS A 15 -38.81 -2.17 19.29
CA LYS A 15 -38.01 -2.66 18.14
C LYS A 15 -36.58 -2.08 18.08
N VAL A 16 -36.38 -0.93 18.72
CA VAL A 16 -35.09 -0.27 18.89
C VAL A 16 -34.11 -1.09 19.74
N ILE A 17 -34.58 -1.79 20.78
CA ILE A 17 -33.72 -2.64 21.62
C ILE A 17 -33.36 -3.94 20.91
N GLU A 18 -34.24 -4.53 20.11
CA GLU A 18 -33.86 -5.68 19.24
C GLU A 18 -32.77 -5.29 18.23
N GLN A 19 -32.81 -4.07 17.68
CA GLN A 19 -31.75 -3.57 16.80
C GLN A 19 -30.44 -3.27 17.55
N LEU A 20 -30.52 -2.82 18.80
CA LEU A 20 -29.35 -2.60 19.67
C LEU A 20 -28.78 -3.90 20.26
N MET A 21 -29.61 -4.95 20.38
CA MET A 21 -29.25 -6.29 20.84
C MET A 21 -28.96 -7.28 19.70
N LEU A 22 -28.87 -6.81 18.45
CA LEU A 22 -28.08 -7.51 17.46
C LEU A 22 -26.68 -7.61 18.04
N LYS A 23 -26.38 -8.79 18.61
CA LYS A 23 -25.10 -9.14 19.21
C LYS A 23 -24.03 -8.48 18.37
N PRO A 24 -23.06 -7.74 18.95
CA PRO A 24 -21.85 -7.46 18.19
C PRO A 24 -21.42 -8.83 17.72
N VAL A 25 -21.53 -9.08 16.41
CA VAL A 25 -20.99 -10.28 15.80
C VAL A 25 -19.55 -10.17 16.22
N ALA A 26 -19.17 -10.93 17.25
CA ALA A 26 -17.85 -10.94 17.82
C ALA A 26 -17.00 -11.18 16.60
N ASN A 27 -16.36 -10.09 16.13
CA ASN A 27 -15.87 -9.97 14.77
C ASN A 27 -15.06 -11.22 14.58
N THR A 28 -15.62 -12.20 13.84
CA THR A 28 -15.08 -13.56 13.84
C THR A 28 -13.74 -13.34 13.23
N ARG A 29 -12.69 -13.31 14.08
CA ARG A 29 -11.34 -12.97 13.66
C ARG A 29 -11.16 -13.82 12.43
N LYS A 30 -11.03 -13.18 11.27
CA LYS A 30 -10.86 -13.91 10.02
C LYS A 30 -9.80 -14.93 10.35
N VAL A 31 -10.17 -16.21 10.33
CA VAL A 31 -9.22 -17.28 10.55
C VAL A 31 -8.08 -16.93 9.62
N ILE A 32 -6.94 -16.57 10.20
CA ILE A 32 -5.73 -16.33 9.44
C ILE A 32 -5.35 -17.74 9.03
N ARG A 33 -6.04 -18.26 8.01
CA ARG A 33 -5.54 -19.39 7.24
C ARG A 33 -4.17 -18.90 6.83
N GLU A 34 -3.13 -19.63 7.20
CA GLU A 34 -1.83 -19.51 6.59
C GLU A 34 -2.05 -19.72 5.09
N VAL A 35 -2.39 -18.63 4.41
CA VAL A 35 -2.32 -18.58 2.97
C VAL A 35 -0.85 -18.80 2.72
N THR A 36 -0.50 -19.82 1.94
CA THR A 36 0.84 -20.00 1.42
C THR A 36 1.18 -18.73 0.65
N ILE A 37 1.78 -17.77 1.33
CA ILE A 37 2.14 -16.48 0.80
C ILE A 37 3.53 -16.67 0.17
N TRP A 38 3.70 -16.26 -1.08
CA TRP A 38 4.99 -16.29 -1.75
C TRP A 38 6.01 -15.40 -1.01
N LYS A 39 7.30 -15.70 -1.17
CA LYS A 39 8.38 -15.07 -0.39
C LYS A 39 8.70 -13.68 -0.91
N MET A 40 8.66 -12.66 -0.05
CA MET A 40 8.97 -11.27 -0.41
C MET A 40 10.36 -11.15 -1.05
N GLU A 41 11.28 -11.98 -0.59
CA GLU A 41 12.65 -12.09 -1.06
C GLU A 41 12.71 -12.32 -2.57
N GLN A 42 11.82 -13.15 -3.14
CA GLN A 42 11.81 -13.41 -4.59
C GLN A 42 11.57 -12.13 -5.41
N LEU A 43 10.66 -11.26 -4.94
CA LEU A 43 10.41 -9.98 -5.58
C LEU A 43 11.58 -9.01 -5.39
N LEU A 44 12.17 -8.97 -4.20
CA LEU A 44 13.31 -8.09 -3.93
C LEU A 44 14.55 -8.52 -4.71
N ASP A 45 14.85 -9.81 -4.79
CA ASP A 45 15.97 -10.35 -5.55
C ASP A 45 15.84 -10.02 -7.05
N TYR A 46 14.62 -10.10 -7.59
CA TYR A 46 14.35 -9.65 -8.95
C TYR A 46 14.60 -8.15 -9.15
N ILE A 47 14.15 -7.31 -8.20
CA ILE A 47 14.41 -5.87 -8.24
C ILE A 47 15.91 -5.57 -8.11
N VAL A 48 16.64 -6.30 -7.27
CA VAL A 48 18.10 -6.20 -7.14
C VAL A 48 18.76 -6.54 -8.46
N LYS A 49 18.34 -7.63 -9.13
CA LYS A 49 18.85 -7.98 -10.46
C LYS A 49 18.63 -6.85 -11.48
N LEU A 50 17.42 -6.27 -11.52
CA LEU A 50 17.11 -5.15 -12.41
C LEU A 50 17.86 -3.85 -12.05
N SER A 51 18.38 -3.72 -10.83
CA SER A 51 19.11 -2.51 -10.44
C SER A 51 20.41 -2.33 -11.23
N VAL A 52 21.03 -3.43 -11.67
CA VAL A 52 22.20 -3.39 -12.56
C VAL A 52 21.82 -2.76 -13.91
N ASP A 53 20.70 -3.19 -14.48
CA ASP A 53 20.18 -2.64 -15.74
C ASP A 53 19.74 -1.18 -15.60
N ARG A 54 19.16 -0.81 -14.46
CA ARG A 54 18.84 0.57 -14.11
C ARG A 54 20.10 1.44 -14.11
N ASP A 55 21.15 1.00 -13.42
CA ASP A 55 22.38 1.77 -13.22
C ASP A 55 23.17 1.90 -14.54
N ASN A 56 23.08 0.90 -15.42
CA ASN A 56 23.58 0.96 -16.79
C ASN A 56 22.70 1.80 -17.74
N GLY A 57 21.56 2.30 -17.26
CA GLY A 57 20.62 3.07 -18.06
C GLY A 57 19.91 2.29 -19.17
N SER A 58 19.92 0.95 -19.13
CA SER A 58 19.35 0.10 -20.19
C SER A 58 17.82 -0.01 -20.11
N LEU A 59 17.23 0.11 -18.91
CA LEU A 59 15.77 -0.02 -18.72
C LEU A 59 14.98 1.11 -19.37
N THR A 60 13.92 0.78 -20.10
CA THR A 60 12.98 1.74 -20.68
C THR A 60 12.22 2.55 -19.61
N VAL A 61 11.62 3.67 -19.99
CA VAL A 61 10.76 4.47 -19.10
C VAL A 61 9.62 3.63 -18.51
N THR A 62 9.05 2.72 -19.31
CA THR A 62 7.97 1.83 -18.90
C THR A 62 8.46 0.79 -17.89
N GLU A 63 9.62 0.17 -18.11
CA GLU A 63 10.20 -0.80 -17.16
C GLU A 63 10.54 -0.14 -15.82
N LEU A 64 11.15 1.04 -15.86
CA LEU A 64 11.41 1.84 -14.66
C LEU A 64 10.11 2.16 -13.91
N ARG A 65 9.06 2.60 -14.63
CA ARG A 65 7.74 2.89 -14.04
C ARG A 65 7.16 1.67 -13.33
N ARG A 66 7.21 0.48 -13.96
CA ARG A 66 6.70 -0.78 -13.37
C ARG A 66 7.35 -1.08 -12.03
N VAL A 67 8.68 -0.95 -11.96
CA VAL A 67 9.43 -1.17 -10.73
C VAL A 67 9.10 -0.10 -9.70
N VAL A 68 8.98 1.18 -10.09
CA VAL A 68 8.59 2.27 -9.19
C VAL A 68 7.19 2.06 -8.59
N ILE A 69 6.18 1.67 -9.38
CA ILE A 69 4.84 1.33 -8.85
C ILE A 69 4.97 0.23 -7.79
N THR A 70 5.69 -0.83 -8.14
CA THR A 70 5.85 -2.00 -7.28
C THR A 70 6.59 -1.67 -5.99
N ILE A 71 7.69 -0.91 -6.07
CA ILE A 71 8.48 -0.52 -4.90
C ILE A 71 7.68 0.43 -4.00
N PHE A 72 6.92 1.36 -4.57
CA PHE A 72 6.06 2.25 -3.79
C PHE A 72 4.97 1.46 -3.07
N MET A 73 4.37 0.45 -3.70
CA MET A 73 3.42 -0.44 -3.02
C MET A 73 4.06 -1.19 -1.84
N VAL A 74 5.30 -1.65 -2.01
CA VAL A 74 6.03 -2.39 -0.97
C VAL A 74 6.34 -1.50 0.23
N TYR A 75 6.89 -0.30 0.00
CA TYR A 75 7.32 0.58 1.10
C TYR A 75 6.17 1.36 1.74
N SER A 76 5.16 1.76 0.97
CA SER A 76 4.01 2.51 1.50
C SER A 76 2.91 1.61 2.07
N VAL A 77 2.93 0.33 1.72
CA VAL A 77 1.88 -0.65 2.01
C VAL A 77 0.53 -0.25 1.41
N LEU A 78 0.42 0.83 0.64
CA LEU A 78 -0.84 1.33 0.09
C LEU A 78 -1.48 0.33 -0.87
N ARG A 79 -2.82 0.35 -0.95
CA ARG A 79 -3.51 -0.40 -2.00
C ARG A 79 -3.15 0.18 -3.35
N LEU A 80 -3.12 -0.64 -4.40
CA LEU A 80 -2.85 -0.18 -5.75
C LEU A 80 -3.79 0.96 -6.17
N SER A 81 -5.07 0.88 -5.82
CA SER A 81 -6.05 1.94 -6.12
C SER A 81 -5.86 3.22 -5.29
N GLU A 82 -5.21 3.15 -4.12
CA GLU A 82 -4.82 4.33 -3.34
C GLU A 82 -3.59 4.98 -3.97
N LEU A 83 -2.61 4.17 -4.38
CA LEU A 83 -1.39 4.60 -5.04
C LEU A 83 -1.66 5.13 -6.46
N GLN A 84 -2.61 4.56 -7.20
CA GLN A 84 -2.98 5.00 -8.55
C GLN A 84 -3.55 6.42 -8.56
N ARG A 85 -4.30 6.80 -7.52
CA ARG A 85 -4.91 8.12 -7.37
C ARG A 85 -4.06 9.09 -6.54
N ALA A 86 -2.91 8.63 -6.05
CA ALA A 86 -2.08 9.44 -5.20
C ALA A 86 -1.38 10.55 -5.98
N MET A 87 -1.15 11.66 -5.29
CA MET A 87 -0.27 12.75 -5.73
C MET A 87 1.09 12.56 -5.07
N LEU A 88 2.17 12.87 -5.78
CA LEU A 88 3.49 12.99 -5.16
C LEU A 88 3.81 14.45 -4.88
N ASN A 89 4.24 14.71 -3.66
CA ASN A 89 5.02 15.89 -3.33
C ASN A 89 6.50 15.50 -3.42
N ILE A 90 7.20 16.15 -4.35
CA ILE A 90 8.62 15.95 -4.64
C ILE A 90 9.47 17.17 -4.26
N ILE A 91 8.92 18.14 -3.51
CA ILE A 91 9.62 19.36 -3.08
C ILE A 91 10.92 19.02 -2.35
N GLN A 92 10.90 17.95 -1.55
CA GLN A 92 12.03 17.51 -0.73
C GLN A 92 12.84 16.38 -1.37
N ILE A 93 12.76 16.20 -2.69
CA ILE A 93 13.49 15.12 -3.37
C ILE A 93 15.01 15.26 -3.26
N ASP A 94 15.53 16.49 -3.21
CA ASP A 94 16.95 16.78 -2.99
C ASP A 94 17.40 16.38 -1.58
N GLN A 95 16.46 16.33 -0.64
CA GLN A 95 16.65 15.79 0.71
C GLN A 95 16.39 14.28 0.78
N ALA A 96 16.24 13.63 -0.38
CA ALA A 96 15.90 12.22 -0.54
C ALA A 96 14.59 11.82 0.13
N ILE A 97 13.59 12.71 0.07
CA ILE A 97 12.25 12.51 0.63
C ILE A 97 11.21 12.65 -0.47
N ILE A 98 10.28 11.70 -0.55
CA ILE A 98 9.08 11.76 -1.40
C ILE A 98 7.86 11.55 -0.52
N THR A 99 6.86 12.42 -0.62
CA THR A 99 5.60 12.26 0.12
C THR A 99 4.46 11.88 -0.83
N ILE A 100 3.82 10.74 -0.55
CA ILE A 100 2.66 10.23 -1.28
C ILE A 100 1.40 10.71 -0.56
N CYS A 101 0.60 11.56 -1.20
CA CYS A 101 -0.67 12.05 -0.67
C CYS A 101 -1.84 11.34 -1.38
N THR A 102 -2.72 10.69 -0.63
CA THR A 102 -3.88 9.98 -1.19
C THR A 102 -5.09 10.03 -0.29
N ASN A 103 -6.28 9.96 -0.88
CA ASN A 103 -7.54 9.89 -0.13
C ASN A 103 -7.99 8.44 0.03
N LEU A 104 -8.29 8.06 1.28
CA LEU A 104 -8.93 6.80 1.57
C LEU A 104 -10.38 6.78 1.09
N LEU A 105 -10.72 5.74 0.32
CA LEU A 105 -12.10 5.48 -0.09
C LEU A 105 -12.79 4.40 0.76
N LYS A 106 -12.03 3.58 1.51
CA LYS A 106 -12.55 2.46 2.28
C LYS A 106 -12.05 2.53 3.72
N GLY A 107 -12.97 2.52 4.70
CA GLY A 107 -12.68 2.74 6.12
C GLY A 107 -12.83 4.21 6.52
N LYS A 108 -11.99 4.70 7.44
CA LYS A 108 -11.96 6.11 7.85
C LYS A 108 -11.65 7.00 6.64
N ARG A 109 -12.63 7.79 6.20
CA ARG A 109 -12.50 8.75 5.10
C ARG A 109 -11.52 9.84 5.54
N GLY A 110 -10.47 10.08 4.76
CA GLY A 110 -9.46 11.09 5.09
C GLY A 110 -8.28 11.10 4.13
N ARG A 111 -7.56 12.22 4.11
CA ARG A 111 -6.25 12.35 3.44
C ARG A 111 -5.22 11.58 4.26
N VAL A 112 -4.39 10.81 3.57
CA VAL A 112 -3.23 10.16 4.15
C VAL A 112 -1.99 10.54 3.38
N GLU A 113 -0.94 10.79 4.14
CA GLU A 113 0.38 11.15 3.65
C GLU A 113 1.35 10.06 4.09
N VAL A 114 2.06 9.48 3.13
CA VAL A 114 3.08 8.46 3.38
C VAL A 114 4.41 8.97 2.85
N THR A 115 5.38 9.11 3.74
CA THR A 115 6.72 9.56 3.39
C THR A 115 7.62 8.38 3.08
N LEU A 116 8.22 8.40 1.88
CA LEU A 116 9.30 7.52 1.47
C LEU A 116 10.62 8.24 1.70
N LYS A 117 11.60 7.52 2.24
CA LYS A 117 12.96 8.00 2.50
C LYS A 117 13.98 7.08 1.84
N VAL A 118 15.20 7.59 1.68
CA VAL A 118 16.34 6.78 1.26
C VAL A 118 16.55 5.61 2.22
N VAL A 119 17.01 4.48 1.66
CA VAL A 119 17.43 3.29 2.43
C VAL A 119 18.84 2.90 2.00
N ASN A 120 19.57 2.23 2.89
CA ASN A 120 20.99 1.90 2.69
C ASN A 120 21.25 1.12 1.40
N ASN A 121 20.37 0.16 1.07
CA ASN A 121 20.50 -0.62 -0.15
C ASN A 121 19.91 0.12 -1.36
N LYS A 122 20.77 0.75 -2.16
CA LYS A 122 20.40 1.48 -3.39
C LYS A 122 19.67 0.60 -4.41
N ALA A 123 19.93 -0.71 -4.45
CA ALA A 123 19.30 -1.63 -5.39
C ALA A 123 17.78 -1.74 -5.17
N VAL A 124 17.31 -1.52 -3.94
CA VAL A 124 15.89 -1.55 -3.57
C VAL A 124 15.40 -0.23 -3.00
N CYS A 125 16.12 0.87 -3.25
CA CYS A 125 15.78 2.18 -2.71
C CYS A 125 14.66 2.85 -3.51
N PRO A 126 13.51 3.20 -2.89
CA PRO A 126 12.40 3.80 -3.61
C PRO A 126 12.75 5.15 -4.23
N ILE A 127 13.61 5.94 -3.56
CA ILE A 127 14.07 7.24 -4.05
C ILE A 127 14.94 7.07 -5.29
N THR A 128 15.91 6.14 -5.25
CA THR A 128 16.82 5.88 -6.38
C THR A 128 16.07 5.39 -7.61
N TRP A 129 15.13 4.46 -7.44
CA TRP A 129 14.28 4.00 -8.55
C TRP A 129 13.40 5.11 -9.12
N PHE A 130 12.83 5.95 -8.25
CA PHE A 130 12.04 7.09 -8.69
C PHE A 130 12.86 8.12 -9.46
N GLN A 131 14.06 8.47 -8.99
CA GLN A 131 14.95 9.42 -9.67
C GLN A 131 15.32 8.92 -11.08
N ALA A 132 15.75 7.66 -11.21
CA ALA A 132 16.06 7.07 -12.52
C ALA A 132 14.87 7.13 -13.48
N TRP A 133 13.67 6.82 -12.98
CA TRP A 133 12.44 6.94 -13.79
C TRP A 133 12.13 8.40 -14.17
N ASN A 134 12.27 9.32 -13.22
CA ASN A 134 11.93 10.72 -13.38
C ASN A 134 12.86 11.43 -14.38
N GLU A 135 14.16 11.12 -14.33
CA GLU A 135 15.15 11.60 -15.30
C GLU A 135 14.85 11.08 -16.71
N LYS A 136 14.55 9.78 -16.84
CA LYS A 136 14.36 9.15 -18.15
C LYS A 136 13.07 9.58 -18.84
N ARG A 137 11.99 9.86 -18.09
CA ARG A 137 10.72 10.33 -18.68
C ARG A 137 10.77 11.77 -19.21
N LYS A 138 11.77 12.58 -18.81
CA LYS A 138 11.98 13.97 -19.27
C LYS A 138 10.74 14.89 -19.20
N ILE A 139 9.81 14.62 -18.28
CA ILE A 139 8.63 15.46 -18.04
C ILE A 139 8.98 16.44 -16.91
N LYS A 140 8.76 17.74 -17.13
CA LYS A 140 8.74 18.74 -16.05
C LYS A 140 7.55 18.41 -15.16
N THR A 141 7.80 17.63 -14.11
CA THR A 141 6.77 17.27 -13.13
C THR A 141 6.48 18.54 -12.35
N THR A 142 5.38 19.23 -12.67
CA THR A 142 4.85 20.23 -11.74
C THR A 142 4.32 19.50 -10.52
N ASP A 143 4.37 20.16 -9.36
CA ASP A 143 4.22 19.64 -8.00
C ASP A 143 2.89 18.90 -7.68
N LYS A 144 2.05 18.67 -8.69
CA LYS A 144 0.68 18.15 -8.56
C LYS A 144 0.30 17.12 -9.63
N ASP A 145 1.24 16.65 -10.43
CA ASP A 145 0.93 15.65 -11.45
C ASP A 145 0.63 14.28 -10.84
N LEU A 146 -0.44 13.66 -11.33
CA LEU A 146 -0.78 12.27 -11.01
C LEU A 146 0.40 11.35 -11.34
N LEU A 147 0.71 10.48 -10.38
CA LEU A 147 1.86 9.58 -10.35
C LEU A 147 2.18 8.85 -11.65
N TRP A 148 1.18 8.54 -12.47
CA TRP A 148 1.31 7.55 -13.54
C TRP A 148 0.98 8.10 -14.93
N LYS A 149 1.22 9.39 -15.18
CA LYS A 149 1.02 9.95 -16.53
C LYS A 149 1.94 9.26 -17.54
N ASN A 150 1.37 8.76 -18.63
CA ASN A 150 2.14 8.33 -19.80
C ASN A 150 2.71 9.57 -20.49
N SER A 151 3.99 9.54 -20.88
CA SER A 151 4.64 10.59 -21.67
C SER A 151 3.96 10.83 -23.01
N GLU A 152 3.37 9.80 -23.62
CA GLU A 152 2.74 9.89 -24.94
C GLU A 152 1.35 10.57 -24.88
N ASN A 153 0.51 10.16 -23.93
CA ASN A 153 -0.91 10.51 -23.93
C ASN A 153 -1.31 11.50 -22.82
N LYS A 154 -0.37 11.89 -21.94
CA LYS A 154 -0.58 12.74 -20.74
C LYS A 154 -1.70 12.27 -19.78
N ARG A 155 -2.36 11.14 -20.06
CA ARG A 155 -3.37 10.49 -19.23
C ARG A 155 -2.71 9.65 -18.15
N SER A 156 -3.36 9.59 -17.00
CA SER A 156 -2.96 8.69 -15.92
C SER A 156 -3.33 7.26 -16.26
N LEU A 157 -2.53 6.30 -15.81
CA LEU A 157 -2.88 4.88 -15.89
C LEU A 157 -4.18 4.60 -15.13
N THR A 158 -5.02 3.73 -15.70
CA THR A 158 -6.18 3.17 -14.99
C THR A 158 -5.73 2.15 -13.92
N PRO A 159 -6.57 1.81 -12.94
CA PRO A 159 -6.25 0.75 -11.97
C PRO A 159 -5.88 -0.59 -12.63
N GLU A 160 -6.53 -0.95 -13.74
CA GLU A 160 -6.29 -2.19 -14.50
C GLU A 160 -4.92 -2.14 -15.19
N GLU A 161 -4.56 -1.01 -15.77
CA GLU A 161 -3.23 -0.82 -16.39
C GLU A 161 -2.13 -0.88 -15.33
N CYS A 162 -2.29 -0.15 -14.22
CA CYS A 162 -1.38 -0.25 -13.08
C CYS A 162 -1.26 -1.69 -12.56
N SER A 163 -2.38 -2.43 -12.54
CA SER A 163 -2.39 -3.83 -12.09
C SER A 163 -1.60 -4.73 -13.03
N LYS A 164 -1.76 -4.56 -14.35
CA LYS A 164 -0.97 -5.28 -15.37
C LYS A 164 0.52 -5.00 -15.23
N GLU A 165 0.89 -3.73 -15.05
CA GLU A 165 2.28 -3.29 -14.88
C GLU A 165 2.95 -3.96 -13.67
N VAL A 166 2.26 -4.01 -12.52
CA VAL A 166 2.76 -4.70 -11.33
C VAL A 166 2.79 -6.22 -11.51
N HIS A 167 1.78 -6.80 -12.17
CA HIS A 167 1.74 -8.24 -12.45
C HIS A 167 2.92 -8.71 -13.31
N ILE A 168 3.39 -7.90 -14.25
CA ILE A 168 4.59 -8.21 -15.04
C ILE A 168 5.81 -8.36 -14.13
N VAL A 169 6.01 -7.44 -13.18
CA VAL A 169 7.13 -7.49 -12.23
C VAL A 169 7.04 -8.73 -11.35
N ILE A 170 5.86 -9.00 -10.77
CA ILE A 170 5.60 -10.17 -9.93
C ILE A 170 5.86 -11.47 -10.72
N SER A 171 5.34 -11.58 -11.94
CA SER A 171 5.50 -12.77 -12.77
C SER A 171 6.96 -13.00 -13.17
N ASN A 172 7.70 -11.94 -13.50
CA ASN A 172 9.12 -12.04 -13.85
C ASN A 172 10.00 -12.39 -12.65
N ALA A 173 9.54 -12.06 -11.43
CA ALA A 173 10.16 -12.51 -10.19
C ALA A 173 9.90 -14.01 -9.86
N GLY A 174 9.21 -14.74 -10.74
CA GLY A 174 8.93 -16.17 -10.57
C GLY A 174 7.77 -16.46 -9.62
N VAL A 175 6.95 -15.45 -9.27
CA VAL A 175 5.75 -15.65 -8.46
C VAL A 175 4.63 -16.21 -9.32
N ASP A 176 3.96 -17.24 -8.79
CA ASP A 176 2.84 -17.91 -9.45
C ASP A 176 1.72 -16.92 -9.83
N LYS A 177 1.22 -17.03 -11.07
CA LYS A 177 0.18 -16.18 -11.65
C LYS A 177 -1.13 -16.20 -10.86
N LYS A 178 -1.37 -17.22 -10.01
CA LYS A 178 -2.53 -17.27 -9.11
C LYS A 178 -2.54 -16.15 -8.07
N PHE A 179 -1.39 -15.55 -7.78
CA PHE A 179 -1.28 -14.45 -6.81
C PHE A 179 -1.55 -13.11 -7.48
N SER A 180 -2.53 -12.38 -6.95
CA SER A 180 -2.86 -11.02 -7.42
C SER A 180 -1.94 -9.96 -6.83
N VAL A 181 -1.93 -8.76 -7.41
CA VAL A 181 -1.23 -7.57 -6.86
C VAL A 181 -1.59 -7.31 -5.38
N THR A 182 -2.81 -7.63 -4.96
CA THR A 182 -3.22 -7.47 -3.54
C THR A 182 -2.43 -8.33 -2.56
N THR A 183 -1.76 -9.37 -3.06
CA THR A 183 -0.93 -10.25 -2.23
C THR A 183 0.37 -9.59 -1.80
N ILE A 184 0.93 -8.65 -2.58
CA ILE A 184 2.13 -7.87 -2.18
C ILE A 184 1.92 -7.27 -0.79
N ARG A 185 0.81 -6.55 -0.59
CA ARG A 185 0.51 -5.92 0.70
C ARG A 185 0.45 -6.96 1.83
N LYS A 186 -0.15 -8.12 1.59
CA LYS A 186 -0.24 -9.21 2.59
C LYS A 186 1.14 -9.78 2.91
N VAL A 187 1.97 -10.03 1.89
CA VAL A 187 3.34 -10.52 2.02
C VAL A 187 4.17 -9.55 2.85
N VAL A 188 4.11 -8.26 2.52
CA VAL A 188 4.84 -7.19 3.20
C VAL A 188 4.46 -7.13 4.68
N ILE A 189 3.16 -7.16 5.00
CA ILE A 189 2.67 -7.13 6.38
C ILE A 189 3.13 -8.37 7.15
N SER A 190 2.98 -9.56 6.57
CA SER A 190 3.42 -10.82 7.18
C SER A 190 4.94 -10.84 7.44
N THR A 191 5.73 -10.36 6.47
CA THR A 191 7.19 -10.25 6.61
C THR A 191 7.58 -9.32 7.75
N MET A 192 6.84 -8.23 7.97
CA MET A 192 7.10 -7.31 9.09
C MET A 192 6.69 -7.91 10.44
N GLN A 193 5.62 -8.72 10.48
CA GLN A 193 5.22 -9.45 11.69
C GLN A 193 6.29 -10.44 12.14
N ASN A 194 6.98 -11.07 11.18
CA ASN A 194 8.04 -12.04 11.45
C ASN A 194 9.40 -11.41 11.82
N LYS A 195 9.55 -10.07 11.74
CA LYS A 195 10.79 -9.34 12.06
C LYS A 195 10.73 -8.65 13.43
N ASP A 196 10.01 -9.22 14.40
CA ASP A 196 9.86 -8.72 15.77
C ASP A 196 9.35 -7.27 15.90
N LYS A 197 8.68 -6.74 14.87
CA LYS A 197 7.99 -5.44 15.00
C LYS A 197 6.75 -5.59 15.86
N THR A 198 6.49 -4.62 16.72
CA THR A 198 5.32 -4.69 17.59
C THR A 198 4.03 -4.67 16.76
N LYS A 199 2.99 -5.36 17.23
CA LYS A 199 1.68 -5.37 16.58
C LYS A 199 1.11 -3.96 16.40
N ILE A 200 1.41 -3.04 17.33
CA ILE A 200 0.97 -1.63 17.26
C ILE A 200 1.68 -0.88 16.12
N GLU A 201 2.99 -1.05 15.96
CA GLU A 201 3.74 -0.45 14.83
C GLU A 201 3.23 -0.98 13.49
N ILE A 202 2.95 -2.28 13.42
CA ILE A 202 2.42 -2.92 12.22
C ILE A 202 1.00 -2.46 11.94
N ASP A 203 0.12 -2.35 12.94
CA ASP A 203 -1.25 -1.89 12.75
C ASP A 203 -1.30 -0.40 12.38
N ARG A 204 -0.43 0.44 12.94
CA ARG A 204 -0.31 1.87 12.58
C ARG A 204 0.24 2.03 11.15
N TRP A 205 1.27 1.26 10.79
CA TRP A 205 1.91 1.31 9.46
C TRP A 205 1.05 0.68 8.36
N SER A 206 0.46 -0.47 8.64
CA SER A 206 -0.39 -1.22 7.71
C SER A 206 -1.87 -0.86 7.81
N ARG A 207 -2.25 0.01 8.77
CA ARG A 207 -3.58 0.62 8.93
C ARG A 207 -4.68 -0.43 9.03
N HIS A 208 -4.41 -1.49 9.81
CA HIS A 208 -5.22 -2.71 9.86
C HIS A 208 -6.19 -2.79 11.05
N SER A 209 -6.10 -1.92 12.07
CA SER A 209 -7.04 -1.92 13.20
C SER A 209 -7.42 -0.51 13.71
N GLU A 210 -8.61 -0.39 14.30
CA GLU A 210 -9.15 0.83 14.92
C GLU A 210 -8.37 1.28 16.17
N ALA A 211 -7.44 0.45 16.67
CA ALA A 211 -6.62 0.75 17.83
C ALA A 211 -5.48 1.75 17.54
N SER A 212 -5.22 2.11 16.28
CA SER A 212 -4.20 3.12 15.94
C SER A 212 -4.58 4.55 16.31
N ASP A 213 -5.86 4.78 16.64
CA ASP A 213 -6.45 6.12 16.73
C ASP A 213 -6.85 6.51 18.16
N THR A 214 -6.37 5.79 19.18
CA THR A 214 -6.52 6.22 20.58
C THR A 214 -5.24 6.90 21.03
N VAL A 215 -5.20 8.23 20.86
CA VAL A 215 -4.46 9.14 21.73
C VAL A 215 -5.51 9.99 22.42
#